data_AF-A0A385TCB6-F1
#
_entry.id   AF-A0A385TCB6-F1
#
_cell.length_a   1.000
_cell.length_b   1.000
_cell.length_c   1.000
_cell.angle_alpha   90.00
_cell.angle_beta   90.00
_cell.angle_gamma   90.00
#
_symmetry.space_group_name_H-M   'P 1'
#
loop_
_entity.id
_entity.type
_entity.pdbx_description
1 polymer ?
#
loop_
_entity_poly.entity_id
_entity_poly.type
_entity_poly.pdbx_seq_one_letter_code
_entity_poly.pdbx_strand_id
1 'polypeptide(L)'
;MEFTNTKSYAKVVENGTQAVQEVQNLRQSGYDLDHIYVLAHDSDKTSRIVEASDANNVGIKEEGVFDALANLFRSRGDELRAKIVSLGFTEAEAGFYEKQLDLGKVLVIAKKD
;
A
#
# COMPACT_ATOMS: atom_id res chain seq x y z
N MET A 1 6.48 22.38 -21.48
CA MET A 1 5.72 21.68 -20.43
C MET A 1 6.55 20.47 -20.03
N GLU A 2 7.39 20.63 -19.03
CA GLU A 2 8.14 19.51 -18.46
C GLU A 2 7.15 18.64 -17.71
N PHE A 3 6.82 17.49 -18.29
CA PHE A 3 6.22 16.40 -17.53
C PHE A 3 7.31 15.94 -16.58
N THR A 4 7.31 16.44 -15.34
CA THR A 4 8.07 15.82 -14.26
C THR A 4 7.54 14.40 -14.15
N ASN A 5 8.28 13.46 -14.74
CA ASN A 5 7.99 12.04 -14.71
C ASN A 5 8.34 11.51 -13.31
N THR A 6 7.71 12.08 -12.29
CA THR A 6 7.78 11.65 -10.90
C THR A 6 6.82 10.46 -10.77
N LYS A 7 7.20 9.36 -11.42
CA LYS A 7 6.35 8.17 -11.48
C LYS A 7 6.24 7.61 -10.05
N SER A 8 5.03 7.67 -9.48
CA SER A 8 4.72 7.06 -8.19
C SER A 8 5.20 5.61 -8.16
N TYR A 9 5.91 5.22 -7.11
CA TYR A 9 6.28 3.82 -6.90
C TYR A 9 5.02 3.01 -6.61
N ALA A 10 4.88 1.84 -7.23
CA ALA A 10 3.81 0.89 -6.91
C ALA A 10 4.34 -0.54 -6.96
N LYS A 11 4.09 -1.29 -5.90
CA LYS A 11 4.45 -2.70 -5.81
C LYS A 11 3.34 -3.52 -5.19
N VAL A 12 3.02 -4.62 -5.86
CA VAL A 12 2.10 -5.63 -5.35
C VAL A 12 2.90 -6.65 -4.54
N VAL A 13 2.45 -6.93 -3.32
CA VAL A 13 3.01 -7.92 -2.40
C VAL A 13 1.93 -8.93 -2.01
N GLU A 14 2.31 -10.09 -1.49
CA GLU A 14 1.39 -11.20 -1.28
C GLU A 14 0.51 -11.03 -0.03
N ASN A 15 0.96 -10.26 0.97
CA ASN A 15 0.26 -10.11 2.24
C ASN A 15 0.71 -8.86 3.01
N GLY A 16 0.04 -8.60 4.15
CA GLY A 16 0.35 -7.48 5.04
C GLY A 16 1.78 -7.48 5.56
N THR A 17 2.35 -8.63 5.93
CA THR A 17 3.74 -8.71 6.43
C THR A 17 4.74 -8.18 5.40
N GLN A 18 4.61 -8.63 4.14
CA GLN A 18 5.46 -8.12 3.07
C GLN A 18 5.19 -6.63 2.77
N ALA A 19 3.96 -6.16 2.94
CA ALA A 19 3.64 -4.74 2.77
C ALA A 19 4.39 -3.87 3.79
N VAL A 20 4.42 -4.32 5.05
CA VAL A 20 5.15 -3.65 6.12
C VAL A 20 6.66 -3.60 5.83
N GLN A 21 7.25 -4.71 5.38
CA GLN A 21 8.65 -4.74 4.97
C GLN A 21 8.92 -3.77 3.81
N GLU A 22 8.00 -3.68 2.85
CA GLU A 22 8.15 -2.77 1.71
C GLU A 22 8.07 -1.30 2.13
N VAL A 23 7.16 -0.97 3.04
CA VAL A 23 7.06 0.37 3.64
C VAL A 23 8.38 0.75 4.31
N GLN A 24 8.99 -0.15 5.08
CA GLN A 24 10.31 0.07 5.69
C GLN A 24 11.41 0.27 4.64
N ASN A 25 11.44 -0.52 3.57
CA ASN A 25 12.40 -0.32 2.48
C ASN A 25 12.25 1.06 1.84
N LEU A 26 11.02 1.53 1.67
CA LEU A 26 10.71 2.85 1.13
C LEU A 26 11.10 3.97 2.12
N ARG A 27 10.90 3.79 3.43
CA ARG A 27 11.45 4.69 4.47
C ARG A 27 12.95 4.85 4.32
N GLN A 28 13.67 3.73 4.30
CA GLN A 28 15.13 3.69 4.22
C GLN A 28 15.65 4.27 2.89
N SER A 29 14.84 4.20 1.84
CA SER A 29 15.11 4.84 0.54
C SER A 29 14.83 6.35 0.52
N GLY A 30 14.31 6.93 1.61
CA GLY A 30 14.12 8.36 1.79
C GLY A 30 12.76 8.91 1.36
N TYR A 31 11.72 8.08 1.24
CA TYR A 31 10.34 8.57 1.07
C TYR A 31 9.84 9.22 2.38
N ASP A 32 8.65 9.86 2.41
CA ASP A 32 7.92 10.24 3.65
C ASP A 32 6.70 9.32 3.94
N LEU A 33 6.41 8.98 5.21
CA LEU A 33 5.42 7.96 5.57
C LEU A 33 4.04 8.40 5.14
N ASP A 34 3.82 9.72 5.24
CA ASP A 34 2.62 10.40 4.79
C ASP A 34 2.37 10.22 3.28
N HIS A 35 3.44 9.94 2.53
CA HIS A 35 3.38 9.67 1.09
C HIS A 35 3.41 8.19 0.73
N ILE A 36 3.32 7.28 1.71
CA ILE A 36 3.18 5.84 1.47
C ILE A 36 1.75 5.42 1.80
N TYR A 37 1.13 4.73 0.84
CA TYR A 37 -0.22 4.20 0.92
C TYR A 37 -0.20 2.69 0.78
N VAL A 38 -0.97 2.01 1.63
CA VAL A 38 -1.17 0.57 1.54
C VAL A 38 -2.62 0.34 1.15
N LEU A 39 -2.87 -0.45 0.10
CA LEU A 39 -4.21 -0.75 -0.38
C LEU A 39 -4.43 -2.26 -0.38
N ALA A 40 -5.57 -2.68 0.13
CA ALA A 40 -5.98 -4.08 0.15
C ALA A 40 -7.47 -4.20 -0.21
N HIS A 41 -7.84 -5.32 -0.83
CA HIS A 41 -9.25 -5.62 -1.07
C HIS A 41 -9.93 -5.98 0.27
N ASP A 42 -11.09 -5.39 0.54
CA ASP A 42 -11.89 -5.70 1.73
C ASP A 42 -12.63 -7.04 1.53
N SER A 43 -11.95 -8.14 1.84
CA SER A 43 -12.56 -9.46 1.93
C SER A 43 -12.91 -9.74 3.39
N ASP A 44 -14.14 -10.16 3.67
CA ASP A 44 -14.72 -10.51 4.98
C ASP A 44 -13.86 -11.49 5.83
N LYS A 45 -12.83 -12.08 5.23
CA LYS A 45 -11.84 -12.93 5.89
C LYS A 45 -10.80 -12.07 6.60
N THR A 46 -11.06 -11.74 7.87
CA THR A 46 -10.04 -11.70 8.93
C THR A 46 -8.67 -11.18 8.44
N SER A 47 -8.63 -9.94 7.93
CA SER A 47 -7.47 -9.48 7.15
C SER A 47 -6.23 -9.38 8.03
N ARG A 48 -5.36 -10.41 7.88
CA ARG A 48 -4.06 -10.68 8.50
C ARG A 48 -3.06 -9.51 8.59
N ILE A 49 -3.40 -8.36 8.03
CA ILE A 49 -2.63 -7.13 8.20
C ILE A 49 -2.70 -6.64 9.66
N VAL A 50 -3.84 -6.87 10.35
CA VAL A 50 -4.00 -6.49 11.77
C VAL A 50 -3.29 -7.47 12.73
N GLU A 51 -3.18 -8.75 12.38
CA GLU A 51 -2.46 -9.72 13.22
C GLU A 51 -0.94 -9.44 13.29
N ALA A 52 -0.38 -8.68 12.34
CA ALA A 52 0.98 -8.17 12.46
C ALA A 52 1.12 -7.05 13.50
N SER A 53 0.03 -6.37 13.89
CA SER A 53 0.03 -5.41 15.00
C SER A 53 -0.04 -6.08 16.38
N ASP A 54 -0.56 -7.30 16.49
CA ASP A 54 -0.64 -8.06 17.75
C ASP A 54 0.59 -8.96 17.99
N ALA A 55 1.42 -9.18 16.96
CA ALA A 55 2.64 -9.97 17.06
C ALA A 55 3.73 -9.20 17.82
N ASN A 56 3.71 -9.36 19.14
CA ASN A 56 4.73 -8.96 20.11
C ASN A 56 6.09 -9.66 19.90
N ASN A 57 6.48 -10.03 18.67
CA ASN A 57 7.73 -10.72 18.42
C ASN A 57 8.14 -10.60 16.95
N VAL A 58 9.41 -10.26 16.71
CA VAL A 58 10.11 -10.15 15.41
C VAL A 58 10.10 -8.76 14.74
N GLY A 59 10.89 -7.85 15.30
CA GLY A 59 11.75 -6.96 14.48
C GLY A 59 11.25 -5.56 14.11
N ILE A 60 9.97 -5.25 14.21
CA ILE A 60 9.41 -3.95 13.76
C ILE A 60 9.13 -3.08 14.99
N LYS A 61 10.17 -2.43 15.50
CA LYS A 61 10.10 -1.49 16.64
C LYS A 61 9.95 -0.03 16.20
N GLU A 62 9.53 0.22 14.96
CA GLU A 62 9.46 1.57 14.39
C GLU A 62 8.04 2.11 14.50
N GLU A 63 7.83 3.05 15.42
CA GLU A 63 6.55 3.75 15.63
C GLU A 63 5.95 4.28 14.32
N GLY A 64 6.78 4.75 13.38
CA GLY A 64 6.30 5.29 12.10
C GLY A 64 5.76 4.26 11.10
N VAL A 65 6.15 2.98 11.19
CA VAL A 65 5.61 1.95 10.27
C VAL A 65 4.15 1.64 10.60
N PHE A 66 3.78 1.75 11.87
CA PHE A 66 2.38 1.67 12.31
C PHE A 66 1.54 2.83 11.76
N ASP A 67 2.08 4.05 11.70
CA ASP A 67 1.42 5.19 11.07
C ASP A 67 1.21 5.00 9.56
N ALA A 68 2.15 4.39 8.82
CA ALA A 68 1.90 4.04 7.41
C ALA A 68 0.79 2.98 7.24
N LEU A 69 0.62 2.09 8.21
CA LEU A 69 -0.56 1.21 8.25
C LEU A 69 -1.84 1.97 8.63
N ALA A 70 -1.77 3.16 9.24
CA ALA A 70 -2.93 4.02 9.41
C ALA A 70 -3.45 4.56 8.06
N ASN A 71 -2.56 4.71 7.06
CA ASN A 71 -2.92 5.00 5.66
C ASN A 71 -3.38 3.76 4.87
N LEU A 72 -3.72 2.66 5.54
CA LEU A 72 -4.27 1.47 4.91
C LEU A 72 -5.70 1.73 4.42
N PHE A 73 -5.86 1.77 3.11
CA PHE A 73 -7.17 1.87 2.49
C PHE A 73 -7.70 0.46 2.16
N ARG A 74 -8.82 0.10 2.77
CA ARG A 74 -9.55 -1.13 2.46
C ARG A 74 -10.85 -0.76 1.79
N SER A 75 -11.05 -1.26 0.57
CA SER A 75 -12.29 -1.06 -0.16
C SER A 75 -12.47 -2.13 -1.22
N ARG A 76 -13.58 -2.09 -1.96
CA ARG A 76 -13.96 -3.07 -2.98
C ARG A 76 -14.23 -2.40 -4.31
N GLY A 77 -13.89 -3.08 -5.40
CA GLY A 77 -14.29 -2.72 -6.75
C GLY A 77 -13.93 -1.28 -7.14
N ASP A 78 -14.96 -0.51 -7.53
CA ASP A 78 -14.82 0.85 -8.07
C ASP A 78 -14.19 1.85 -7.10
N GLU A 79 -14.41 1.72 -5.79
CA GLU A 79 -13.79 2.62 -4.80
C GLU A 79 -12.27 2.39 -4.72
N LEU A 80 -11.83 1.13 -4.84
CA LEU A 80 -10.43 0.77 -4.85
C LEU A 80 -9.75 1.33 -6.11
N ARG A 81 -10.40 1.19 -7.27
CA ARG A 81 -9.96 1.82 -8.53
C ARG A 81 -9.87 3.33 -8.41
N ALA A 82 -10.90 3.99 -7.89
CA ALA A 82 -10.95 5.44 -7.75
C ALA A 82 -9.81 5.95 -6.86
N LYS A 83 -9.48 5.25 -5.76
CA LYS A 83 -8.35 5.59 -4.91
C LYS A 83 -7.02 5.47 -5.65
N ILE A 84 -6.81 4.39 -6.41
CA ILE A 84 -5.57 4.18 -7.18
C ILE A 84 -5.41 5.27 -8.25
N VAL A 85 -6.49 5.63 -8.95
CA VAL A 85 -6.48 6.73 -9.93
C VAL A 85 -6.17 8.08 -9.25
N SER A 86 -6.75 8.34 -8.08
CA SER A 86 -6.46 9.56 -7.29
C SER A 86 -4.98 9.65 -6.87
N LEU A 87 -4.29 8.51 -6.74
CA LEU A 87 -2.86 8.43 -6.47
C LEU A 87 -1.98 8.63 -7.72
N GLY A 88 -2.57 8.95 -8.87
CA GLY A 88 -1.87 9.34 -10.09
C GLY A 88 -1.68 8.20 -11.11
N PHE A 89 -2.38 7.08 -10.93
CA PHE A 89 -2.37 5.97 -11.88
C PHE A 89 -3.48 6.10 -12.91
N THR A 90 -3.30 5.51 -14.09
CA THR A 90 -4.36 5.46 -15.11
C THR A 90 -5.46 4.46 -14.73
N GLU A 91 -6.65 4.58 -15.33
CA GLU A 91 -7.75 3.61 -15.11
C GLU A 91 -7.33 2.18 -15.48
N ALA A 92 -6.53 2.02 -16.53
CA ALA A 92 -6.02 0.71 -16.95
C ALA A 92 -5.08 0.10 -15.89
N GLU A 93 -4.18 0.90 -15.31
CA GLU A 93 -3.32 0.47 -14.20
C GLU A 93 -4.14 0.17 -12.94
N ALA A 94 -5.11 1.02 -12.61
CA ALA A 94 -6.00 0.80 -11.48
C ALA A 94 -6.77 -0.51 -11.60
N GLY A 95 -7.30 -0.82 -12.80
CA GLY A 95 -7.97 -2.10 -13.06
C GLY A 95 -7.04 -3.31 -13.02
N PHE A 96 -5.77 -3.16 -13.42
CA PHE A 96 -4.77 -4.21 -13.24
C PHE A 96 -4.49 -4.48 -11.75
N TYR A 97 -4.30 -3.42 -10.98
CA TYR A 97 -4.01 -3.53 -9.55
C TYR A 97 -5.21 -4.06 -8.76
N GLU A 98 -6.43 -3.60 -9.02
CA GLU A 98 -7.64 -4.14 -8.41
C GLU A 98 -7.73 -5.66 -8.58
N LYS A 99 -7.49 -6.17 -9.80
CA LYS A 99 -7.46 -7.63 -10.05
C LYS A 99 -6.42 -8.36 -9.22
N GLN A 100 -5.27 -7.74 -8.94
CA GLN A 100 -4.28 -8.34 -8.04
C GLN A 100 -4.76 -8.33 -6.59
N LEU A 101 -5.38 -7.25 -6.14
CA LEU A 101 -5.92 -7.10 -4.78
C LEU A 101 -7.07 -8.07 -4.52
N ASP A 102 -7.92 -8.35 -5.51
CA ASP A 102 -8.96 -9.38 -5.45
C ASP A 102 -8.41 -10.80 -5.23
N LEU A 103 -7.15 -11.07 -5.60
CA LEU A 103 -6.47 -12.33 -5.29
C LEU A 103 -5.99 -12.42 -3.83
N GLY A 104 -6.31 -11.42 -3.00
CA GLY A 104 -5.86 -11.32 -1.61
C GLY A 104 -4.48 -10.70 -1.44
N LYS A 105 -3.91 -10.12 -2.50
CA LYS A 105 -2.64 -9.40 -2.44
C LYS A 105 -2.82 -8.00 -1.87
N VAL A 106 -1.70 -7.33 -1.59
CA VAL A 106 -1.65 -5.97 -1.07
C VAL A 106 -0.83 -5.09 -2.02
N LEU A 107 -1.23 -3.85 -2.21
CA LEU A 107 -0.55 -2.88 -3.06
C LEU A 107 0.05 -1.80 -2.17
N VAL A 108 1.36 -1.57 -2.31
CA VAL A 108 2.08 -0.48 -1.65
C VAL A 108 2.41 0.57 -2.70
N ILE A 109 1.97 1.80 -2.47
CA ILE A 109 2.22 2.95 -3.33
C ILE A 109 3.04 3.96 -2.56
N ALA A 110 4.10 4.51 -3.16
CA ALA A 110 4.82 5.66 -2.60
C ALA A 110 4.88 6.80 -3.60
N LYS A 111 4.54 8.00 -3.14
CA LYS A 111 4.73 9.24 -3.88
C LYS A 111 6.04 9.90 -3.44
N LYS A 112 6.79 10.38 -4.42
CA LYS A 112 7.89 11.32 -4.20
C LYS A 112 7.36 12.68 -4.63
N ASP A 113 7.40 13.65 -3.75
CA ASP A 113 7.15 15.05 -4.09
C ASP A 113 8.33 15.60 -4.93
#